data_AF-A0AAU5PY12-F1
#
_entry.id   AF-A0AAU5PY12-F1
#
_cell.length_a   1.000
_cell.length_b   1.000
_cell.length_c   1.000
_cell.angle_alpha   90.00
_cell.angle_beta   90.00
_cell.angle_gamma   90.00
#
_symmetry.space_group_name_H-M   'P 1'
#
loop_
_entity.id
_entity.type
_entity.pdbx_description
1 polymer ?
#
loop_
_entity_poly.entity_id
_entity_poly.type
_entity_poly.pdbx_seq_one_letter_code
_entity_poly.pdbx_strand_id
1 'polypeptide(L)'
;MPPAPAYAHIQFALHPDHHPGVIATTSGPTADAARSHLHDFGWRSTSPTTMALARIDRDEPHYANTAAEQLKRYGFTVDITPGLQDEINTEWESSNYPFPWCTTEVVREVSAEAQRIHDDIADGRLVVHLHADDGQNTVAVASYTTGVRRHVHLHGENHVRQVTSTFESETEAIAEFHRLYSIAVRPGPAPLTDLERTVRQVLTGAKEADHRRTVAPTAEPPTAGPGEHEAFLQALFDGLPQWERYRPFDDTTIAVHESLVARAEFDHEARHRTDVAWTIAEYNGPVGERLWHTTITASAPVPLIHAILHHLDAPAHVPLGEPHEILQAARWHPTSHPARTTWTSAGHAITVEHAPHVMADCWVLYGGDILDHAAWTIRLSAGASQDLLAELVATATALVPAPTAATIPSEMPARRLPPTAAQPRAYRR
;
A
#
# COMPACT_ATOMS: atom_id res chain seq x y z
N MET A 1 12.36 -53.29 -9.54
CA MET A 1 13.49 -52.52 -10.10
C MET A 1 14.04 -51.63 -8.99
N PRO A 2 15.37 -51.52 -8.81
CA PRO A 2 15.92 -50.47 -7.96
C PRO A 2 15.59 -49.10 -8.58
N PRO A 3 15.28 -48.06 -7.78
CA PRO A 3 15.00 -46.73 -8.31
C PRO A 3 16.24 -46.19 -9.02
N ALA A 4 16.06 -45.62 -10.21
CA ALA A 4 17.13 -44.93 -10.91
C ALA A 4 17.69 -43.82 -10.01
N PRO A 5 19.02 -43.69 -9.88
CA PRO A 5 19.61 -42.62 -9.08
C PRO A 5 19.11 -41.26 -9.56
N ALA A 6 18.62 -40.44 -8.62
CA ALA A 6 18.13 -39.11 -8.92
C ALA A 6 19.32 -38.19 -9.24
N TYR A 7 19.45 -37.82 -10.51
CA TYR A 7 20.53 -36.96 -11.01
C TYR A 7 20.10 -35.49 -11.10
N ALA A 8 19.14 -35.05 -10.27
CA ALA A 8 18.79 -33.65 -10.20
C ALA A 8 19.60 -32.97 -9.10
N HIS A 9 20.10 -31.79 -9.44
CA HIS A 9 20.72 -30.87 -8.51
C HIS A 9 19.75 -29.71 -8.26
N ILE A 10 19.45 -29.44 -6.99
CA ILE A 10 18.62 -28.33 -6.54
C ILE A 10 19.47 -27.37 -5.72
N GLN A 11 19.53 -26.12 -6.14
CA GLN A 11 20.16 -25.05 -5.38
C GLN A 11 19.10 -24.14 -4.78
N PHE A 12 19.09 -24.00 -3.46
CA PHE A 12 18.24 -23.06 -2.73
C PHE A 12 18.99 -21.78 -2.40
N ALA A 13 18.39 -20.64 -2.71
CA ALA A 13 18.93 -19.31 -2.43
C ALA A 13 17.82 -18.33 -2.04
N LEU A 14 18.18 -17.25 -1.33
CA LEU A 14 17.25 -16.16 -1.10
C LEU A 14 16.83 -15.53 -2.42
N HIS A 15 15.57 -15.14 -2.50
CA HIS A 15 15.03 -14.38 -3.62
C HIS A 15 15.70 -13.00 -3.62
N PRO A 16 16.26 -12.54 -4.75
CA PRO A 16 17.06 -11.31 -4.81
C PRO A 16 16.25 -10.07 -4.41
N ASP A 17 14.98 -10.03 -4.81
CA ASP A 17 14.12 -8.84 -4.66
C ASP A 17 13.06 -8.95 -3.54
N HIS A 18 12.96 -10.12 -2.89
CA HIS A 18 11.87 -10.41 -1.94
C HIS A 18 12.39 -11.23 -0.76
N HIS A 19 12.86 -10.56 0.28
CA HIS A 19 13.26 -11.21 1.53
C HIS A 19 12.03 -11.47 2.42
N PRO A 20 11.90 -12.62 3.11
CA PRO A 20 12.81 -13.76 3.13
C PRO A 20 12.43 -14.87 2.12
N GLY A 21 11.71 -14.51 1.05
CA GLY A 21 11.34 -15.41 -0.03
C GLY A 21 12.55 -16.18 -0.59
N VAL A 22 12.30 -17.38 -1.10
CA VAL A 22 13.37 -18.33 -1.49
C VAL A 22 13.15 -18.79 -2.93
N ILE A 23 14.23 -18.94 -3.68
CA ILE A 23 14.24 -19.55 -5.01
C ILE A 23 14.94 -20.90 -4.99
N ALA A 24 14.43 -21.82 -5.80
CA ALA A 24 15.01 -23.12 -6.07
C ALA A 24 15.36 -23.20 -7.56
N THR A 25 16.64 -23.37 -7.88
CA THR A 25 17.08 -23.64 -9.26
C THR A 25 17.36 -25.12 -9.41
N THR A 26 16.65 -25.77 -10.35
CA THR A 26 16.81 -27.20 -10.61
C THR A 26 17.56 -27.44 -11.92
N SER A 27 18.43 -28.44 -11.92
CA SER A 27 19.19 -28.86 -13.10
C SER A 27 19.39 -30.37 -13.12
N GLY A 28 19.72 -30.92 -14.29
CA GLY A 28 20.01 -32.35 -14.49
C GLY A 28 18.84 -33.17 -15.06
N PRO A 29 19.07 -34.46 -15.38
CA PRO A 29 18.13 -35.29 -16.14
C PRO A 29 16.79 -35.58 -15.46
N THR A 30 16.73 -35.49 -14.12
CA THR A 30 15.51 -35.72 -13.33
C THR A 30 14.98 -34.42 -12.69
N ALA A 31 15.33 -33.25 -13.25
CA ALA A 31 14.92 -31.95 -12.72
C ALA A 31 13.39 -31.80 -12.65
N ASP A 32 12.65 -32.42 -13.58
CA ASP A 32 11.18 -32.39 -13.59
C ASP A 32 10.58 -33.12 -12.37
N ALA A 33 11.18 -34.24 -11.96
CA ALA A 33 10.77 -34.96 -10.75
C ALA A 33 11.06 -34.12 -9.49
N ALA A 34 12.22 -33.45 -9.43
CA ALA A 34 12.53 -32.53 -8.34
C ALA A 34 11.54 -31.35 -8.27
N ARG A 35 11.18 -30.77 -9.43
CA ARG A 35 10.16 -29.70 -9.52
C ARG A 35 8.78 -30.17 -9.10
N SER A 36 8.40 -31.42 -9.42
CA SER A 36 7.14 -32.00 -8.95
C SER A 36 7.10 -32.09 -7.43
N HIS A 37 8.16 -32.59 -6.78
CA HIS A 37 8.22 -32.63 -5.32
C HIS A 37 8.23 -31.23 -4.69
N LEU A 38 8.96 -30.28 -5.28
CA LEU A 38 8.93 -28.89 -4.84
C LEU A 38 7.51 -28.29 -4.93
N HIS A 39 6.77 -28.60 -5.98
CA HIS A 39 5.37 -28.18 -6.10
C HIS A 39 4.51 -28.71 -4.93
N ASP A 40 4.71 -29.98 -4.54
CA ASP A 40 4.04 -30.59 -3.38
C ASP A 40 4.41 -29.90 -2.06
N PHE A 41 5.62 -29.32 -1.98
CA PHE A 41 6.07 -28.50 -0.85
C PHE A 41 5.65 -27.02 -0.94
N GLY A 42 4.73 -26.67 -1.84
CA GLY A 42 4.18 -25.31 -1.96
C GLY A 42 4.99 -24.37 -2.86
N TRP A 43 6.02 -24.85 -3.55
CA TRP A 43 6.77 -24.02 -4.49
C TRP A 43 5.99 -23.80 -5.78
N ARG A 44 6.21 -22.66 -6.44
CA ARG A 44 5.58 -22.32 -7.74
C ARG A 44 6.62 -22.04 -8.80
N SER A 45 6.37 -22.46 -10.03
CA SER A 45 7.30 -22.26 -11.14
C SER A 45 7.26 -20.81 -11.61
N THR A 46 8.41 -20.14 -11.59
CA THR A 46 8.59 -18.78 -12.10
C THR A 46 9.36 -18.77 -13.42
N SER A 47 10.10 -19.84 -13.70
CA SER A 47 10.76 -20.09 -14.98
C SER A 47 10.86 -21.61 -15.25
N PRO A 48 11.32 -22.04 -16.44
CA PRO A 48 11.51 -23.47 -16.74
C PRO A 48 12.46 -24.20 -15.78
N THR A 49 13.39 -23.49 -15.13
CA THR A 49 14.39 -24.07 -14.23
C THR A 49 14.33 -23.51 -12.82
N THR A 50 13.46 -22.53 -12.57
CA THR A 50 13.38 -21.81 -11.29
C THR A 50 11.98 -21.93 -10.73
N MET A 51 11.93 -22.24 -9.44
CA MET A 51 10.72 -22.17 -8.62
C MET A 51 10.93 -21.19 -7.49
N ALA A 52 9.86 -20.56 -7.02
CA ALA A 52 9.88 -19.66 -5.87
C ALA A 52 8.97 -20.19 -4.76
N LEU A 53 9.37 -19.90 -3.52
CA LEU A 53 8.59 -20.04 -2.31
C LEU A 53 8.43 -18.64 -1.71
N ALA A 54 7.19 -18.24 -1.53
CA ALA A 54 6.79 -17.02 -0.83
C ALA A 54 5.52 -17.32 -0.04
N ARG A 55 5.45 -16.83 1.20
CA ARG A 55 4.40 -17.16 2.17
C ARG A 55 3.96 -15.92 2.93
N ILE A 56 2.70 -15.91 3.35
CA ILE A 56 2.09 -14.80 4.13
C ILE A 56 2.57 -14.77 5.59
N ASP A 57 3.26 -15.83 6.05
CA ASP A 57 3.87 -15.91 7.38
C ASP A 57 5.35 -15.56 7.40
N ARG A 58 5.95 -15.35 6.23
CA ARG A 58 7.37 -15.03 6.04
C ARG A 58 8.35 -16.05 6.65
N ASP A 59 7.91 -17.29 6.87
CA ASP A 59 8.75 -18.36 7.42
C ASP A 59 9.36 -19.24 6.30
N GLU A 60 9.57 -18.68 5.10
CA GLU A 60 10.12 -19.41 3.95
C GLU A 60 11.47 -20.09 4.22
N PRO A 61 12.41 -19.53 5.00
CA PRO A 61 13.65 -20.24 5.35
C PRO A 61 13.39 -21.58 6.05
N HIS A 62 12.46 -21.63 7.01
CA HIS A 62 12.09 -22.86 7.70
C HIS A 62 11.50 -23.92 6.75
N TYR A 63 10.57 -23.50 5.89
CA TYR A 63 9.95 -24.39 4.90
C TYR A 63 10.93 -24.81 3.80
N ALA A 64 11.87 -23.95 3.41
CA ALA A 64 12.94 -24.29 2.49
C ALA A 64 13.89 -25.34 3.08
N ASN A 65 14.24 -25.21 4.37
CA ASN A 65 15.05 -26.22 5.06
C ASN A 65 14.31 -27.57 5.13
N THR A 66 13.02 -27.55 5.47
CA THR A 66 12.18 -28.75 5.51
C THR A 66 12.11 -29.43 4.14
N ALA A 67 11.91 -28.67 3.06
CA ALA A 67 11.90 -29.19 1.70
C ALA A 67 13.27 -29.77 1.30
N ALA A 68 14.38 -29.10 1.67
CA ALA A 68 15.73 -29.56 1.41
C ALA A 68 16.01 -30.92 2.07
N GLU A 69 15.60 -31.11 3.33
CA GLU A 69 15.73 -32.39 4.03
C GLU A 69 14.96 -33.52 3.34
N GLN A 70 13.71 -33.27 2.93
CA GLN A 70 12.90 -34.28 2.25
C GLN A 70 13.46 -34.64 0.87
N LEU A 71 13.89 -33.65 0.09
CA LEU A 71 14.51 -33.90 -1.23
C LEU A 71 15.81 -34.72 -1.11
N LYS A 72 16.63 -34.47 -0.08
CA LYS A 72 17.80 -35.32 0.22
C LYS A 72 17.38 -36.76 0.53
N ARG A 73 16.29 -36.98 1.27
CA ARG A 73 15.74 -38.32 1.55
C ARG A 73 15.22 -39.03 0.29
N TYR A 74 14.73 -38.27 -0.70
CA TYR A 74 14.35 -38.79 -2.01
C TYR A 74 15.56 -39.07 -2.93
N GLY A 75 16.78 -38.78 -2.48
CA GLY A 75 18.03 -39.07 -3.19
C GLY A 75 18.50 -37.95 -4.12
N PHE A 76 17.88 -36.77 -4.09
CA PHE A 76 18.35 -35.63 -4.87
C PHE A 76 19.58 -34.97 -4.25
N THR A 77 20.41 -34.32 -5.08
CA THR A 77 21.51 -33.48 -4.59
C THR A 77 20.97 -32.09 -4.30
N VAL A 78 21.19 -31.59 -3.08
CA VAL A 78 20.65 -30.30 -2.63
C VAL A 78 21.75 -29.46 -2.02
N ASP A 79 21.91 -28.25 -2.56
CA ASP A 79 22.81 -27.21 -2.04
C ASP A 79 22.00 -26.02 -1.52
N ILE A 80 22.35 -25.55 -0.31
CA ILE A 80 21.78 -24.35 0.30
C ILE A 80 22.88 -23.29 0.28
N THR A 81 22.59 -22.13 -0.30
CA THR A 81 23.56 -21.02 -0.32
C THR A 81 23.84 -20.48 1.08
N PRO A 82 25.04 -19.95 1.38
CA PRO A 82 25.39 -19.45 2.70
C PRO A 82 24.39 -18.43 3.27
N GLY A 83 23.95 -17.46 2.45
CA GLY A 83 23.00 -16.44 2.91
C GLY A 83 21.64 -17.02 3.31
N LEU A 84 21.14 -18.05 2.61
CA LEU A 84 19.94 -18.75 3.04
C LEU A 84 20.18 -19.61 4.28
N GLN A 85 21.37 -20.21 4.40
CA GLN A 85 21.73 -20.99 5.58
C GLN A 85 21.78 -20.13 6.85
N ASP A 86 22.26 -18.89 6.74
CA ASP A 86 22.26 -17.93 7.84
C ASP A 86 20.84 -17.57 8.28
N GLU A 87 19.93 -17.32 7.33
CA GLU A 87 18.50 -17.07 7.63
C GLU A 87 17.81 -18.29 8.26
N ILE A 88 18.10 -19.51 7.80
CA ILE A 88 17.59 -20.75 8.40
C ILE A 88 18.03 -20.88 9.87
N ASN A 89 19.26 -20.46 10.16
CA ASN A 89 19.84 -20.53 11.51
C ASN A 89 19.42 -19.36 12.40
N THR A 90 18.80 -18.32 11.82
CA THR A 90 18.36 -17.14 12.57
C THR A 90 17.11 -17.50 13.37
N GLU A 91 17.18 -17.30 14.69
CA GLU A 91 16.03 -17.48 15.58
C GLU A 91 15.03 -16.35 15.32
N TRP A 92 13.92 -16.67 14.64
CA TRP A 92 12.86 -15.72 14.37
C TRP A 92 12.08 -15.40 15.65
N GLU A 93 12.24 -14.18 16.17
CA GLU A 93 11.35 -13.66 17.21
C GLU A 93 9.98 -13.43 16.59
N SER A 94 8.95 -14.11 17.11
CA SER A 94 7.55 -13.98 16.67
C SER A 94 6.92 -12.65 17.12
N SER A 95 7.66 -11.54 17.03
CA SER A 95 7.36 -10.25 17.65
C SER A 95 6.10 -9.56 17.11
N ASN A 96 5.54 -10.06 16.00
CA ASN A 96 4.28 -9.59 15.41
C ASN A 96 3.10 -10.57 15.61
N TYR A 97 3.29 -11.67 16.34
CA TYR A 97 2.18 -12.56 16.66
C TYR A 97 1.37 -11.97 17.83
N PRO A 98 0.03 -11.87 17.74
CA PRO A 98 -0.81 -11.22 18.76
C PRO A 98 -0.68 -11.83 20.17
N PHE A 99 -0.15 -13.05 20.25
CA PHE A 99 0.01 -13.83 21.47
C PHE A 99 1.49 -14.11 21.74
N PRO A 100 2.21 -13.18 22.40
CA PRO A 100 3.65 -13.30 22.65
C PRO A 100 4.02 -14.47 23.59
N TRP A 101 3.03 -15.13 24.19
CA TRP A 101 3.19 -16.32 25.04
C TRP A 101 3.07 -17.65 24.27
N CYS A 102 2.77 -17.63 22.98
CA CYS A 102 2.75 -18.84 22.15
C CYS A 102 4.18 -19.32 21.83
N THR A 103 4.39 -20.63 21.78
CA THR A 103 5.66 -21.18 21.31
C THR A 103 5.77 -21.03 19.80
N THR A 104 7.00 -21.00 19.27
CA THR A 104 7.26 -20.89 17.83
C THR A 104 6.56 -22.00 17.03
N GLU A 105 6.46 -23.22 17.58
CA GLU A 105 5.74 -24.32 16.93
C GLU A 105 4.24 -24.04 16.79
N VAL A 106 3.62 -23.47 17.83
CA VAL A 106 2.19 -23.12 17.80
C VAL A 106 1.95 -21.98 16.81
N VAL A 107 2.84 -20.98 16.77
CA VAL A 107 2.77 -19.90 15.77
C VAL A 107 2.86 -20.45 14.36
N ARG A 108 3.78 -21.39 14.11
CA ARG A 108 3.92 -22.06 12.81
C ARG A 108 2.70 -22.89 12.44
N GLU A 109 2.08 -23.58 13.39
CA GLU A 109 0.87 -24.37 13.14
C GLU A 109 -0.29 -23.48 12.66
N VAL A 110 -0.57 -22.39 13.39
CA VAL A 110 -1.63 -21.44 13.04
C VAL A 110 -1.32 -20.74 11.72
N SER A 111 -0.07 -20.30 11.54
CA SER A 111 0.38 -19.65 10.30
C SER A 111 0.29 -20.59 9.09
N ALA A 112 0.58 -21.88 9.28
CA ALA A 112 0.42 -22.90 8.25
C ALA A 112 -1.05 -23.15 7.89
N GLU A 113 -1.98 -23.01 8.83
CA GLU A 113 -3.42 -23.04 8.55
C GLU A 113 -3.86 -21.81 7.77
N ALA A 114 -3.42 -20.61 8.19
CA ALA A 114 -3.69 -19.37 7.49
C ALA A 114 -3.18 -19.39 6.04
N GLN A 115 -1.95 -19.89 5.82
CA GLN A 115 -1.39 -20.06 4.48
C GLN A 115 -2.25 -21.01 3.63
N ARG A 116 -2.75 -22.12 4.19
CA ARG A 116 -3.61 -23.05 3.46
C ARG A 116 -4.91 -22.38 3.01
N ILE A 117 -5.53 -21.59 3.87
CA ILE A 117 -6.74 -20.82 3.51
C ILE A 117 -6.44 -19.85 2.36
N HIS A 118 -5.31 -19.14 2.42
CA HIS A 118 -4.89 -18.23 1.37
C HIS A 118 -4.66 -18.96 0.03
N ASP A 119 -3.97 -20.10 0.05
CA ASP A 119 -3.72 -20.91 -1.14
C ASP A 119 -5.03 -21.48 -1.72
N ASP A 120 -5.97 -21.90 -0.87
CA ASP A 120 -7.28 -22.38 -1.30
C ASP A 120 -8.12 -21.28 -1.97
N ILE A 121 -8.02 -20.03 -1.49
CA ILE A 121 -8.65 -18.87 -2.14
C ILE A 121 -7.98 -18.60 -3.50
N ALA A 122 -6.65 -18.58 -3.54
CA ALA A 122 -5.89 -18.30 -4.75
C ALA A 122 -6.13 -19.34 -5.85
N ASP A 123 -6.22 -20.62 -5.48
CA ASP A 123 -6.48 -21.74 -6.39
C ASP A 123 -7.98 -21.91 -6.72
N GLY A 124 -8.86 -21.09 -6.14
CA GLY A 124 -10.31 -21.14 -6.36
C GLY A 124 -11.00 -22.34 -5.70
N ARG A 125 -10.33 -23.04 -4.79
CA ARG A 125 -10.91 -24.11 -3.96
C ARG A 125 -11.81 -23.56 -2.86
N LEU A 126 -11.56 -22.34 -2.38
CA LEU A 126 -12.36 -21.60 -1.43
C LEU A 126 -12.88 -20.31 -2.08
N VAL A 127 -14.19 -20.25 -2.31
CA VAL A 127 -14.83 -19.08 -2.93
C VAL A 127 -15.34 -18.14 -1.85
N VAL A 128 -14.79 -16.93 -1.78
CA VAL A 128 -15.27 -15.89 -0.86
C VAL A 128 -16.46 -15.18 -1.47
N HIS A 129 -17.59 -15.22 -0.77
CA HIS A 129 -18.85 -14.65 -1.21
C HIS A 129 -19.00 -13.20 -0.79
N LEU A 130 -18.73 -12.93 0.48
CA LEU A 130 -18.84 -11.62 1.09
C LEU A 130 -17.68 -11.43 2.07
N HIS A 131 -17.28 -10.17 2.26
CA HIS A 131 -16.39 -9.76 3.32
C HIS A 131 -16.95 -8.55 4.07
N ALA A 132 -16.39 -8.28 5.25
CA ALA A 132 -16.63 -7.07 6.01
C ALA A 132 -15.37 -6.73 6.81
N ASP A 133 -15.32 -5.52 7.35
CA ASP A 133 -14.34 -5.10 8.34
C ASP A 133 -15.05 -5.06 9.70
N ASP A 134 -14.55 -5.80 10.69
CA ASP A 134 -15.11 -5.83 12.04
C ASP A 134 -14.57 -4.71 12.96
N GLY A 135 -13.79 -3.79 12.41
CA GLY A 135 -13.13 -2.69 13.10
C GLY A 135 -11.71 -3.03 13.58
N GLN A 136 -11.29 -4.29 13.47
CA GLN A 136 -9.93 -4.74 13.81
C GLN A 136 -9.33 -5.65 12.74
N ASN A 137 -10.15 -6.46 12.06
CA ASN A 137 -9.71 -7.42 11.05
C ASN A 137 -10.74 -7.55 9.92
N THR A 138 -10.25 -7.96 8.76
CA THR A 138 -11.11 -8.52 7.71
C THR A 138 -11.78 -9.81 8.18
N VAL A 139 -13.10 -9.87 7.99
CA VAL A 139 -13.92 -11.06 8.16
C VAL A 139 -14.57 -11.43 6.83
N ALA A 140 -14.81 -12.71 6.60
CA ALA A 140 -15.43 -13.15 5.35
C ALA A 140 -16.32 -14.37 5.52
N VAL A 141 -17.29 -14.53 4.63
CA VAL A 141 -18.02 -15.79 4.45
C VAL A 141 -17.62 -16.41 3.13
N ALA A 142 -17.23 -17.67 3.18
CA ALA A 142 -16.68 -18.38 2.04
C ALA A 142 -17.23 -19.81 1.96
N SER A 143 -17.04 -20.47 0.82
CA SER A 143 -17.45 -21.85 0.60
C SER A 143 -16.41 -22.64 -0.15
N TYR A 144 -16.00 -23.78 0.40
CA TYR A 144 -15.17 -24.71 -0.37
C TYR A 144 -15.98 -25.31 -1.53
N THR A 145 -15.32 -25.55 -2.66
CA THR A 145 -15.97 -26.14 -3.85
C THR A 145 -16.40 -27.59 -3.63
N THR A 146 -15.75 -28.29 -2.69
CA THR A 146 -15.99 -29.70 -2.34
C THR A 146 -16.03 -29.90 -0.82
N GLY A 147 -16.70 -30.95 -0.35
CA GLY A 147 -16.73 -31.34 1.07
C GLY A 147 -18.08 -31.14 1.77
N VAL A 148 -18.22 -31.72 2.96
CA VAL A 148 -19.38 -31.56 3.86
C VAL A 148 -19.09 -30.41 4.84
N ARG A 149 -20.10 -29.58 5.17
CA ARG A 149 -19.93 -28.35 5.99
C ARG A 149 -18.87 -27.39 5.45
N ARG A 150 -18.91 -27.21 4.14
CA ARG A 150 -17.96 -26.41 3.36
C ARG A 150 -18.15 -24.90 3.48
N HIS A 151 -19.24 -24.45 4.08
CA HIS A 151 -19.57 -23.04 4.23
C HIS A 151 -18.98 -22.54 5.55
N VAL A 152 -18.11 -21.53 5.48
CA VAL A 152 -17.28 -21.11 6.61
C VAL A 152 -17.30 -19.60 6.79
N HIS A 153 -17.13 -19.17 8.04
CA HIS A 153 -16.72 -17.80 8.35
C HIS A 153 -15.22 -17.78 8.61
N LEU A 154 -14.57 -16.78 8.03
CA LEU A 154 -13.15 -16.49 8.16
C LEU A 154 -12.99 -15.23 9.02
N HIS A 155 -11.98 -15.23 9.88
CA HIS A 155 -11.59 -14.08 10.68
C HIS A 155 -10.07 -13.91 10.61
N GLY A 156 -9.62 -12.66 10.64
CA GLY A 156 -8.20 -12.34 10.63
C GLY A 156 -7.63 -12.16 9.22
N GLU A 157 -6.39 -11.68 9.18
CA GLU A 157 -5.65 -11.37 7.97
C GLU A 157 -4.27 -12.03 8.01
N ASN A 158 -3.63 -12.18 6.84
CA ASN A 158 -2.28 -12.72 6.74
C ASN A 158 -2.13 -14.05 7.52
N HIS A 159 -1.07 -14.17 8.33
CA HIS A 159 -0.73 -15.35 9.11
C HIS A 159 -1.68 -15.65 10.30
N VAL A 160 -2.68 -14.81 10.57
CA VAL A 160 -3.69 -15.04 11.62
C VAL A 160 -5.08 -15.36 11.05
N ARG A 161 -5.20 -15.53 9.73
CA ARG A 161 -6.47 -15.91 9.11
C ARG A 161 -6.89 -17.33 9.50
N GLN A 162 -8.10 -17.49 10.01
CA GLN A 162 -8.61 -18.77 10.51
C GLN A 162 -10.10 -18.95 10.23
N VAL A 163 -10.56 -20.21 10.27
CA VAL A 163 -11.99 -20.55 10.23
C VAL A 163 -12.57 -20.44 11.64
N THR A 164 -13.55 -19.56 11.83
CA THR A 164 -14.20 -19.35 13.14
C THR A 164 -15.52 -20.09 13.29
N SER A 165 -16.20 -20.37 12.18
CA SER A 165 -17.49 -21.07 12.19
C SER A 165 -17.68 -21.87 10.91
N THR A 166 -18.43 -22.97 11.01
CA THR A 166 -18.79 -23.83 9.88
C THR A 166 -20.30 -24.05 9.88
N PHE A 167 -20.89 -24.07 8.69
CA PHE A 167 -22.34 -24.10 8.50
C PHE A 167 -22.75 -25.24 7.59
N GLU A 168 -23.99 -25.71 7.75
CA GLU A 168 -24.52 -26.81 6.94
C GLU A 168 -24.96 -26.33 5.56
N SER A 169 -25.35 -25.05 5.43
CA SER A 169 -25.77 -24.46 4.16
C SER A 169 -25.19 -23.06 3.91
N GLU A 170 -25.05 -22.71 2.63
CA GLU A 170 -24.59 -21.38 2.20
C GLU A 170 -25.52 -20.26 2.67
N THR A 171 -26.82 -20.49 2.58
CA THR A 171 -27.84 -19.50 2.94
C THR A 171 -27.75 -19.16 4.43
N GLU A 172 -27.55 -20.17 5.28
CA GLU A 172 -27.36 -19.99 6.71
C GLU A 172 -26.08 -19.19 7.01
N ALA A 173 -24.96 -19.57 6.38
CA ALA A 173 -23.69 -18.86 6.55
C ALA A 173 -23.79 -17.39 6.14
N ILE A 174 -24.43 -17.09 5.01
CA ILE A 174 -24.61 -15.73 4.51
C ILE A 174 -25.59 -14.93 5.39
N ALA A 175 -26.69 -15.53 5.80
CA ALA A 175 -27.67 -14.87 6.66
C ALA A 175 -27.06 -14.48 8.02
N GLU A 176 -26.29 -15.38 8.61
CA GLU A 176 -25.58 -15.10 9.87
C GLU A 176 -24.51 -14.03 9.69
N PHE A 177 -23.78 -14.05 8.57
CA PHE A 177 -22.80 -13.01 8.25
C PHE A 177 -23.44 -11.61 8.14
N HIS A 178 -24.58 -11.51 7.46
CA HIS A 178 -25.35 -10.27 7.40
C HIS A 178 -25.90 -9.84 8.75
N ARG A 179 -26.30 -10.79 9.61
CA ARG A 179 -26.76 -10.49 10.97
C ARG A 179 -25.66 -9.86 11.82
N LEU A 180 -24.42 -10.34 11.68
CA LEU A 180 -23.27 -9.88 12.47
C LEU A 180 -22.71 -8.54 11.98
N TYR A 181 -22.57 -8.35 10.66
CA TYR A 181 -21.82 -7.21 10.11
C TYR A 181 -22.69 -6.19 9.35
N SER A 182 -23.94 -6.55 9.03
CA SER A 182 -24.97 -5.66 8.46
C SER A 182 -24.44 -4.73 7.36
N ILE A 183 -24.29 -3.43 7.66
CA ILE A 183 -23.89 -2.39 6.71
C ILE A 183 -22.41 -2.44 6.27
N ALA A 184 -21.56 -3.15 7.02
CA ALA A 184 -20.14 -3.31 6.69
C ALA A 184 -19.91 -4.38 5.61
N VAL A 185 -20.94 -5.19 5.30
CA VAL A 185 -20.84 -6.26 4.30
C VAL A 185 -20.61 -5.70 2.90
N ARG A 186 -19.67 -6.31 2.19
CA ARG A 186 -19.30 -6.04 0.80
C ARG A 186 -19.27 -7.38 0.04
N PRO A 187 -19.69 -7.40 -1.24
CA PRO A 187 -19.60 -8.60 -2.05
C PRO A 187 -18.16 -8.94 -2.43
N GLY A 188 -17.89 -10.24 -2.60
CA GLY A 188 -16.62 -10.79 -3.06
C GLY A 188 -15.53 -10.86 -1.98
N PRO A 189 -14.30 -11.26 -2.36
CA PRO A 189 -13.15 -11.26 -1.44
C PRO A 189 -12.77 -9.85 -1.04
N ALA A 190 -12.21 -9.72 0.16
CA ALA A 190 -11.56 -8.48 0.57
C ALA A 190 -10.36 -8.17 -0.34
N PRO A 191 -9.98 -6.88 -0.49
CA PRO A 191 -8.73 -6.52 -1.13
C PRO A 191 -7.56 -7.26 -0.49
N LEU A 192 -6.62 -7.73 -1.31
CA LEU A 192 -5.41 -8.37 -0.79
C LEU A 192 -4.58 -7.36 0.00
N THR A 193 -4.04 -7.80 1.13
CA THR A 193 -3.04 -7.04 1.89
C THR A 193 -1.77 -6.86 1.04
N ASP A 194 -0.90 -5.92 1.42
CA ASP A 194 0.37 -5.72 0.72
C ASP A 194 1.26 -6.97 0.74
N LEU A 195 1.21 -7.72 1.85
CA LEU A 195 1.93 -8.97 2.00
C LEU A 195 1.37 -10.05 1.07
N GLU A 196 0.04 -10.26 1.05
CA GLU A 196 -0.62 -11.20 0.15
C GLU A 196 -0.37 -10.84 -1.33
N ARG A 197 -0.36 -9.55 -1.66
CA ARG A 197 -0.04 -9.05 -3.00
C ARG A 197 1.40 -9.34 -3.40
N THR A 198 2.35 -9.06 -2.51
CA THR A 198 3.78 -9.32 -2.73
C THR A 198 4.04 -10.80 -2.93
N VAL A 199 3.46 -11.66 -2.07
CA VAL A 199 3.54 -13.12 -2.21
C VAL A 199 2.99 -13.57 -3.56
N ARG A 200 1.82 -13.05 -3.97
CA ARG A 200 1.21 -13.40 -5.26
C ARG A 200 2.06 -12.97 -6.46
N GLN A 201 2.74 -11.83 -6.39
CA GLN A 201 3.64 -11.36 -7.44
C GLN A 201 4.85 -12.29 -7.60
N VAL A 202 5.48 -12.68 -6.48
CA VAL A 202 6.59 -13.64 -6.48
C VAL A 202 6.17 -14.96 -7.13
N LEU A 203 5.03 -15.51 -6.71
CA LEU A 203 4.58 -16.83 -7.15
C LEU A 203 4.10 -16.87 -8.60
N THR A 204 3.61 -15.75 -9.14
CA THR A 204 3.16 -15.68 -10.55
C THR A 204 4.31 -15.43 -11.52
N GLY A 205 5.53 -15.19 -11.03
CA GLY A 205 6.69 -14.87 -11.88
C GLY A 205 6.49 -13.62 -12.73
N ALA A 206 5.50 -12.79 -12.37
CA ALA A 206 5.22 -11.54 -13.03
C ALA A 206 6.35 -10.57 -12.69
N LYS A 207 7.39 -10.56 -13.54
CA LYS A 207 8.27 -9.39 -13.65
C LYS A 207 7.37 -8.19 -13.88
N GLU A 208 7.65 -7.09 -13.18
CA GLU A 208 7.18 -5.78 -13.58
C GLU A 208 7.26 -5.70 -15.11
N ALA A 209 6.13 -5.44 -15.76
CA ALA A 209 6.18 -4.93 -17.12
C ALA A 209 7.11 -3.73 -17.04
N ASP A 210 8.31 -3.89 -17.61
CA ASP A 210 9.42 -2.93 -17.63
C ASP A 210 8.89 -1.58 -18.10
N HIS A 211 8.38 -0.82 -17.14
CA HIS A 211 8.24 0.61 -17.24
C HIS A 211 9.61 1.19 -16.85
N ARG A 212 10.64 0.86 -17.64
CA ARG A 212 11.64 1.85 -18.03
C ARG A 212 10.98 2.96 -18.85
N ARG A 213 10.00 3.61 -18.25
CA ARG A 213 9.90 5.05 -18.34
C ARG A 213 11.09 5.52 -17.53
N THR A 214 11.96 6.31 -18.13
CA THR A 214 13.08 6.95 -17.44
C THR A 214 12.50 7.65 -16.21
N VAL A 215 12.57 7.01 -15.03
CA VAL A 215 12.05 7.57 -13.79
C VAL A 215 13.00 8.72 -13.47
N ALA A 216 12.54 9.93 -13.75
CA ALA A 216 13.10 11.10 -13.12
C ALA A 216 13.12 10.82 -11.61
N PRO A 217 14.21 11.13 -10.89
CA PRO A 217 14.33 10.80 -9.47
C PRO A 217 13.06 11.21 -8.72
N THR A 218 12.45 10.27 -8.01
CA THR A 218 11.31 10.53 -7.13
C THR A 218 11.71 11.65 -6.19
N ALA A 219 11.01 12.77 -6.26
CA ALA A 219 11.27 13.91 -5.41
C ALA A 219 10.82 13.58 -3.99
N GLU A 220 11.66 13.90 -3.01
CA GLU A 220 11.34 13.66 -1.61
C GLU A 220 10.08 14.46 -1.23
N PRO A 221 9.05 13.81 -0.64
CA PRO A 221 7.84 14.50 -0.23
C PRO A 221 8.16 15.60 0.79
N PRO A 222 7.53 16.78 0.71
CA PRO A 222 7.68 17.80 1.74
C PRO A 222 7.11 17.25 3.06
N THR A 223 7.84 17.37 4.16
CA THR A 223 7.41 16.93 5.50
C THR A 223 7.59 18.04 6.52
N ALA A 224 6.72 18.09 7.53
CA ALA A 224 6.96 18.94 8.69
C ALA A 224 8.11 18.40 9.54
N GLY A 225 8.95 19.30 10.04
CA GLY A 225 10.03 18.98 10.98
C GLY A 225 9.53 18.75 12.41
N PRO A 226 10.37 18.17 13.30
CA PRO A 226 10.02 18.00 14.70
C PRO A 226 9.67 19.34 15.37
N GLY A 227 8.53 19.42 16.05
CA GLY A 227 8.09 20.62 16.76
C GLY A 227 7.38 21.68 15.90
N GLU A 228 7.30 21.50 14.58
CA GLU A 228 6.66 22.48 13.70
C GLU A 228 5.14 22.53 13.88
N HIS A 229 4.49 21.41 14.19
CA HIS A 229 3.05 21.36 14.47
C HIS A 229 2.71 22.05 15.78
N GLU A 230 3.54 21.87 16.82
CA GLU A 230 3.40 22.56 18.10
C GLU A 230 3.62 24.06 17.96
N ALA A 231 4.64 24.48 17.20
CA ALA A 231 4.89 25.88 16.88
C ALA A 231 3.72 26.49 16.09
N PHE A 232 3.18 25.74 15.13
CA PHE A 232 2.01 26.14 14.37
C PHE A 232 0.77 26.28 15.24
N LEU A 233 0.49 25.33 16.13
CA LEU A 233 -0.64 25.40 17.06
C LEU A 233 -0.54 26.64 17.97
N GLN A 234 0.66 27.00 18.41
CA GLN A 234 0.86 28.22 19.19
C GLN A 234 0.60 29.46 18.34
N ALA A 235 1.14 29.51 17.12
CA ALA A 235 0.93 30.61 16.19
C ALA A 235 -0.54 30.76 15.76
N LEU A 236 -1.30 29.66 15.70
CA LEU A 236 -2.73 29.65 15.42
C LEU A 236 -3.49 30.50 16.45
N PHE A 237 -3.25 30.26 17.74
CA PHE A 237 -3.93 31.01 18.82
C PHE A 237 -3.45 32.46 18.91
N ASP A 238 -2.20 32.74 18.55
CA ASP A 238 -1.67 34.10 18.52
C ASP A 238 -2.16 34.89 17.29
N GLY A 239 -2.47 34.21 16.18
CA GLY A 239 -2.78 34.80 14.88
C GLY A 239 -4.26 34.82 14.49
N LEU A 240 -5.06 33.86 14.96
CA LEU A 240 -6.49 33.76 14.68
C LEU A 240 -7.29 33.90 15.98
N PRO A 241 -7.78 35.10 16.33
CA PRO A 241 -8.46 35.35 17.60
C PRO A 241 -9.82 34.63 17.71
N GLN A 242 -10.34 34.11 16.60
CA GLN A 242 -11.59 33.33 16.55
C GLN A 242 -11.41 31.90 17.09
N TRP A 243 -10.18 31.43 17.28
CA TRP A 243 -9.89 30.10 17.80
C TRP A 243 -9.54 30.17 19.28
N GLU A 244 -10.32 29.49 20.11
CA GLU A 244 -10.09 29.39 21.54
C GLU A 244 -9.45 28.05 21.92
N ARG A 245 -8.53 28.11 22.88
CA ARG A 245 -7.83 26.93 23.41
C ARG A 245 -8.63 26.28 24.53
N TYR A 246 -8.91 24.99 24.37
CA TYR A 246 -9.45 24.13 25.42
C TYR A 246 -8.50 22.93 25.66
N ARG A 247 -8.07 22.73 26.90
CA ARG A 247 -7.22 21.60 27.30
C ARG A 247 -7.93 20.72 28.32
N PRO A 248 -8.57 19.63 27.89
CA PRO A 248 -9.17 18.68 28.82
C PRO A 248 -8.12 17.79 29.50
N PHE A 249 -6.98 17.54 28.86
CA PHE A 249 -5.86 16.70 29.33
C PHE A 249 -4.52 17.30 28.88
N ASP A 250 -3.40 16.88 29.50
CA ASP A 250 -2.07 17.42 29.16
C ASP A 250 -1.59 16.98 27.77
N ASP A 251 -2.05 15.81 27.30
CA ASP A 251 -1.58 15.16 26.07
C ASP A 251 -2.37 15.58 24.81
N THR A 252 -3.48 16.31 24.95
CA THR A 252 -4.32 16.75 23.81
C THR A 252 -4.77 18.18 23.97
N THR A 253 -4.62 18.99 22.92
CA THR A 253 -5.22 20.33 22.85
C THR A 253 -6.38 20.34 21.88
N ILE A 254 -7.50 20.89 22.32
CA ILE A 254 -8.67 21.14 21.48
C ILE A 254 -8.71 22.64 21.18
N ALA A 255 -8.67 23.01 19.91
CA ALA A 255 -8.99 24.33 19.43
C ALA A 255 -10.46 24.35 18.98
N VAL A 256 -11.24 25.29 19.48
CA VAL A 256 -12.65 25.47 19.12
C VAL A 256 -12.82 26.84 18.48
N HIS A 257 -13.50 26.90 17.35
CA HIS A 257 -13.80 28.15 16.67
C HIS A 257 -14.94 28.90 17.36
N GLU A 258 -14.98 30.24 17.31
CA GLU A 258 -15.97 31.09 17.99
C GLU A 258 -17.42 30.78 17.60
N SER A 259 -17.61 30.29 16.38
CA SER A 259 -18.91 29.87 15.85
C SER A 259 -19.45 28.59 16.52
N LEU A 260 -18.59 27.87 17.24
CA LEU A 260 -18.81 26.55 17.83
C LEU A 260 -19.19 25.46 16.81
N VAL A 261 -19.01 25.73 15.51
CA VAL A 261 -19.28 24.76 14.44
C VAL A 261 -18.02 24.12 13.87
N ALA A 262 -16.84 24.52 14.34
CA ALA A 262 -15.57 23.94 13.93
C ALA A 262 -14.68 23.62 15.14
N ARG A 263 -14.01 22.48 15.06
CA ARG A 263 -13.12 21.96 16.11
C ARG A 263 -11.88 21.33 15.49
N ALA A 264 -10.72 21.60 16.08
CA ALA A 264 -9.49 20.92 15.78
C ALA A 264 -8.93 20.30 17.08
N GLU A 265 -8.54 19.04 17.01
CA GLU A 265 -7.89 18.30 18.08
C GLU A 265 -6.46 18.03 17.65
N PHE A 266 -5.52 18.36 18.52
CA PHE A 266 -4.11 18.11 18.33
C PHE A 266 -3.58 17.20 19.43
N ASP A 267 -3.10 16.02 19.04
CA ASP A 267 -2.44 15.05 19.90
C ASP A 267 -0.95 15.39 20.02
N HIS A 268 -0.52 15.77 21.23
CA HIS A 268 0.87 16.13 21.49
C HIS A 268 1.78 14.91 21.53
N GLU A 269 1.28 13.67 21.59
CA GLU A 269 2.09 12.46 21.66
C GLU A 269 2.23 11.75 20.31
N ALA A 270 1.56 12.25 19.26
CA ALA A 270 1.75 11.75 17.90
C ALA A 270 3.17 12.07 17.39
N ARG A 271 3.98 11.04 17.14
CA ARG A 271 5.40 11.19 16.72
C ARG A 271 5.74 10.40 15.47
N HIS A 272 5.06 9.29 15.24
CA HIS A 272 5.31 8.46 14.07
C HIS A 272 4.54 8.99 12.86
N ARG A 273 5.08 8.75 11.65
CA ARG A 273 4.48 9.20 10.38
C ARG A 273 3.06 8.68 10.11
N THR A 274 2.65 7.62 10.83
CA THR A 274 1.29 7.04 10.74
C THR A 274 0.38 7.49 11.88
N ASP A 275 0.92 8.12 12.92
CA ASP A 275 0.13 8.59 14.05
C ASP A 275 -0.70 9.79 13.62
N VAL A 276 -1.98 9.79 13.98
CA VAL A 276 -2.88 10.91 13.70
C VAL A 276 -2.57 12.02 14.71
N ALA A 277 -1.93 13.08 14.23
CA ALA A 277 -1.63 14.25 15.05
C ALA A 277 -2.79 15.25 15.09
N TRP A 278 -3.54 15.39 13.99
CA TRP A 278 -4.70 16.28 13.97
C TRP A 278 -5.98 15.57 13.57
N THR A 279 -7.06 15.91 14.27
CA THR A 279 -8.43 15.64 13.85
C THR A 279 -9.19 16.96 13.76
N ILE A 280 -9.66 17.33 12.57
CA ILE A 280 -10.41 18.59 12.36
C ILE A 280 -11.80 18.24 11.86
N ALA A 281 -12.83 18.92 12.35
CA ALA A 281 -14.21 18.67 11.97
C ALA A 281 -15.06 19.94 11.94
N GLU A 282 -16.07 19.92 11.06
CA GLU A 282 -17.13 20.92 10.97
C GLU A 282 -18.49 20.28 11.29
N TYR A 283 -19.39 21.05 11.87
CA TYR A 283 -20.70 20.61 12.37
C TYR A 283 -21.83 21.48 11.81
N ASN A 284 -23.03 20.92 11.70
CA ASN A 284 -24.22 21.61 11.21
C ASN A 284 -24.84 22.58 12.24
N GLY A 285 -24.02 23.12 13.13
CA GLY A 285 -24.43 23.92 14.29
C GLY A 285 -23.73 23.50 15.58
N PRO A 286 -23.79 24.33 16.65
CA PRO A 286 -23.04 24.09 17.89
C PRO A 286 -23.37 22.77 18.61
N VAL A 287 -24.57 22.22 18.35
CA VAL A 287 -25.05 20.93 18.87
C VAL A 287 -25.53 20.02 17.73
N GLY A 288 -25.10 20.31 16.50
CA GLY A 288 -25.51 19.61 15.29
C GLY A 288 -24.67 18.37 14.98
N GLU A 289 -25.11 17.61 13.99
CA GLU A 289 -24.33 16.49 13.45
C GLU A 289 -23.06 16.98 12.75
N ARG A 290 -22.03 16.13 12.74
CA ARG A 290 -20.77 16.40 12.05
C ARG A 290 -20.99 16.36 10.54
N LEU A 291 -20.70 17.46 9.85
CA LEU A 291 -20.81 17.58 8.40
C LEU A 291 -19.67 16.85 7.71
N TRP A 292 -18.45 17.10 8.18
CA TRP A 292 -17.26 16.42 7.70
C TRP A 292 -16.16 16.40 8.75
N HIS A 293 -15.16 15.56 8.51
CA HIS A 293 -13.93 15.57 9.30
C HIS A 293 -12.74 15.23 8.43
N THR A 294 -11.56 15.53 8.97
CA THR A 294 -10.28 15.10 8.43
C THR A 294 -9.36 14.60 9.53
N THR A 295 -8.54 13.61 9.18
CA THR A 295 -7.42 13.16 10.00
C THR A 295 -6.10 13.43 9.28
N ILE A 296 -5.09 13.85 10.03
CA ILE A 296 -3.81 14.30 9.51
C ILE A 296 -2.68 13.69 10.33
N THR A 297 -1.71 13.07 9.67
CA THR A 297 -0.57 12.43 10.35
C THR A 297 0.50 13.41 10.82
N ALA A 298 1.31 13.02 11.81
CA ALA A 298 2.32 13.86 12.46
C ALA A 298 3.38 14.52 11.54
N SER A 299 3.65 13.95 10.36
CA SER A 299 4.64 14.51 9.42
C SER A 299 4.04 15.38 8.31
N ALA A 300 2.72 15.62 8.32
CA ALA A 300 2.05 16.39 7.28
C ALA A 300 2.53 17.85 7.25
N PRO A 301 2.77 18.44 6.06
CA PRO A 301 3.19 19.83 5.94
C PRO A 301 2.23 20.80 6.62
N VAL A 302 2.78 21.66 7.49
CA VAL A 302 2.02 22.73 8.17
C VAL A 302 1.18 23.59 7.22
N PRO A 303 1.65 23.97 6.01
CA PRO A 303 0.83 24.75 5.08
C PRO A 303 -0.52 24.10 4.72
N LEU A 304 -0.59 22.77 4.68
CA LEU A 304 -1.84 22.04 4.37
C LEU A 304 -2.81 22.10 5.56
N ILE A 305 -2.30 21.96 6.79
CA ILE A 305 -3.10 22.09 8.02
C ILE A 305 -3.62 23.54 8.14
N HIS A 306 -2.74 24.51 7.87
CA HIS A 306 -3.09 25.93 7.86
C HIS A 306 -4.19 26.25 6.85
N ALA A 307 -4.13 25.70 5.63
CA ALA A 307 -5.18 25.89 4.63
C ALA A 307 -6.56 25.44 5.14
N ILE A 308 -6.63 24.29 5.81
CA ILE A 308 -7.89 23.76 6.36
C ILE A 308 -8.44 24.67 7.46
N LEU A 309 -7.61 25.06 8.44
CA LEU A 309 -8.05 25.88 9.56
C LEU A 309 -8.40 27.31 9.13
N HIS A 310 -7.66 27.87 8.17
CA HIS A 310 -7.95 29.17 7.59
C HIS A 310 -9.27 29.15 6.80
N HIS A 311 -9.56 28.09 6.04
CA HIS A 311 -10.84 27.95 5.34
C HIS A 311 -12.02 27.92 6.32
N LEU A 312 -11.85 27.27 7.48
CA LEU A 312 -12.87 27.22 8.53
C LEU A 312 -13.09 28.56 9.23
N ASP A 313 -12.05 29.40 9.32
CA ASP A 313 -12.12 30.76 9.88
C ASP A 313 -12.79 31.74 8.90
N ALA A 314 -12.36 31.71 7.64
CA ALA A 314 -12.80 32.61 6.60
C ALA A 314 -12.88 31.90 5.24
N PRO A 315 -14.02 31.24 4.92
CA PRO A 315 -14.15 30.53 3.65
C PRO A 315 -14.05 31.49 2.46
N ALA A 316 -13.37 31.04 1.40
CA ALA A 316 -13.21 31.84 0.20
C ALA A 316 -14.57 32.23 -0.40
N HIS A 317 -14.75 33.53 -0.64
CA HIS A 317 -16.00 34.05 -1.22
C HIS A 317 -16.09 33.84 -2.74
N VAL A 318 -14.95 33.51 -3.37
CA VAL A 318 -14.85 33.22 -4.80
C VAL A 318 -14.22 31.83 -4.94
N PRO A 319 -14.91 30.86 -5.58
CA PRO A 319 -14.36 29.54 -5.82
C PRO A 319 -13.07 29.63 -6.63
N LEU A 320 -12.03 28.92 -6.19
CA LEU A 320 -10.74 28.80 -6.90
C LEU A 320 -10.85 28.00 -8.21
N GLY A 321 -11.95 27.26 -8.39
CA GLY A 321 -12.21 26.33 -9.48
C GLY A 321 -12.46 24.91 -8.95
N GLU A 322 -12.78 23.98 -9.84
CA GLU A 322 -12.95 22.58 -9.45
C GLU A 322 -11.59 21.97 -9.07
N PRO A 323 -11.46 21.17 -7.99
CA PRO A 323 -10.18 20.61 -7.55
C PRO A 323 -9.43 19.85 -8.65
N HIS A 324 -10.19 19.17 -9.52
CA HIS A 324 -9.66 18.42 -10.66
C HIS A 324 -9.04 19.33 -11.73
N GLU A 325 -9.60 20.53 -11.94
CA GLU A 325 -9.09 21.52 -12.90
C GLU A 325 -7.76 22.12 -12.40
N ILE A 326 -7.66 22.37 -11.10
CA ILE A 326 -6.42 22.87 -10.47
C ILE A 326 -5.29 21.84 -10.63
N LEU A 327 -5.57 20.55 -10.37
CA LEU A 327 -4.61 19.47 -10.56
C LEU A 327 -4.16 19.36 -12.03
N GLN A 328 -5.10 19.48 -12.98
CA GLN A 328 -4.78 19.46 -14.41
C GLN A 328 -3.94 20.68 -14.83
N ALA A 329 -4.28 21.88 -14.35
CA ALA A 329 -3.53 23.11 -14.62
C ALA A 329 -2.10 23.02 -14.08
N ALA A 330 -1.91 22.38 -12.93
CA ALA A 330 -0.61 22.06 -12.34
C ALA A 330 0.15 20.92 -13.05
N ARG A 331 -0.42 20.34 -14.12
CA ARG A 331 0.13 19.21 -14.89
C ARG A 331 0.35 17.95 -14.06
N TRP A 332 -0.51 17.71 -13.07
CA TRP A 332 -0.53 16.43 -12.35
C TRP A 332 -1.15 15.37 -13.25
N HIS A 333 -0.65 14.15 -13.17
CA HIS A 333 -1.04 13.06 -14.06
C HIS A 333 -2.23 12.31 -13.47
N PRO A 334 -3.42 12.34 -14.10
CA PRO A 334 -4.54 11.54 -13.65
C PRO A 334 -4.37 10.07 -14.05
N THR A 335 -4.60 9.17 -13.11
CA THR A 335 -4.82 7.75 -13.34
C THR A 335 -6.24 7.45 -12.87
N SER A 336 -7.14 7.21 -13.84
CA SER A 336 -8.54 6.93 -13.55
C SER A 336 -8.77 5.43 -13.42
N HIS A 337 -9.43 5.03 -12.33
CA HIS A 337 -9.95 3.69 -12.05
C HIS A 337 -11.48 3.79 -11.91
N PRO A 338 -12.28 2.74 -12.18
CA PRO A 338 -13.74 2.82 -12.07
C PRO A 338 -14.27 3.26 -10.70
N ALA A 339 -13.51 3.04 -9.63
CA ALA A 339 -13.89 3.36 -8.26
C ALA A 339 -13.22 4.62 -7.68
N ARG A 340 -12.19 5.16 -8.34
CA ARG A 340 -11.38 6.28 -7.83
C ARG A 340 -10.60 6.97 -8.92
N THR A 341 -10.25 8.23 -8.70
CA THR A 341 -9.28 8.93 -9.55
C THR A 341 -8.10 9.35 -8.70
N THR A 342 -6.89 9.09 -9.20
CA THR A 342 -5.64 9.44 -8.52
C THR A 342 -4.89 10.45 -9.37
N TRP A 343 -4.38 11.52 -8.78
CA TRP A 343 -3.50 12.51 -9.43
C TRP A 343 -2.15 12.52 -8.75
N THR A 344 -1.10 12.39 -9.53
CA THR A 344 0.26 12.41 -9.00
C THR A 344 1.05 13.58 -9.56
N SER A 345 1.74 14.29 -8.67
CA SER A 345 2.60 15.42 -9.02
C SER A 345 3.81 15.00 -9.85
N ALA A 346 4.45 15.95 -10.52
CA ALA A 346 5.71 15.68 -11.21
C ALA A 346 6.78 15.26 -10.19
N GLY A 347 7.45 14.13 -10.44
CA GLY A 347 8.41 13.55 -9.49
C GLY A 347 7.75 12.74 -8.36
N HIS A 348 6.43 12.56 -8.37
CA HIS A 348 5.66 11.76 -7.42
C HIS A 348 5.85 12.15 -5.94
N ALA A 349 6.09 13.45 -5.68
CA ALA A 349 6.26 13.96 -4.32
C ALA A 349 4.94 14.00 -3.53
N ILE A 350 3.81 14.22 -4.22
CA ILE A 350 2.49 14.27 -3.61
C ILE A 350 1.49 13.60 -4.54
N THR A 351 0.58 12.83 -3.95
CA THR A 351 -0.53 12.20 -4.65
C THR A 351 -1.86 12.59 -3.99
N VAL A 352 -2.88 12.84 -4.81
CA VAL A 352 -4.27 13.06 -4.40
C VAL A 352 -5.12 11.92 -4.93
N GLU A 353 -5.94 11.32 -4.09
CA GLU A 353 -6.92 10.29 -4.45
C GLU A 353 -8.33 10.77 -4.12
N HIS A 354 -9.25 10.60 -5.06
CA HIS A 354 -10.68 10.86 -4.88
C HIS A 354 -11.45 9.56 -5.11
N ALA A 355 -12.12 9.08 -4.08
CA ALA A 355 -12.98 7.91 -4.08
C ALA A 355 -14.44 8.33 -3.80
N PRO A 356 -15.24 8.67 -4.83
CA PRO A 356 -16.55 9.30 -4.66
C PRO A 356 -17.60 8.41 -3.96
N HIS A 357 -17.32 7.11 -3.84
CA HIS A 357 -18.21 6.14 -3.19
C HIS A 357 -17.82 5.80 -1.74
N VAL A 358 -16.72 6.38 -1.24
CA VAL A 358 -16.26 6.20 0.15
C VAL A 358 -16.64 7.42 0.97
N MET A 359 -17.37 7.22 2.07
CA MET A 359 -17.87 8.35 2.88
C MET A 359 -16.84 8.89 3.88
N ALA A 360 -16.04 8.01 4.51
CA ALA A 360 -15.09 8.41 5.55
C ALA A 360 -13.80 9.04 5.00
N ASP A 361 -13.29 8.51 3.89
CA ASP A 361 -12.03 8.92 3.25
C ASP A 361 -12.28 9.18 1.75
N CYS A 362 -13.24 10.05 1.47
CA CYS A 362 -13.62 10.41 0.10
C CYS A 362 -12.45 11.04 -0.66
N TRP A 363 -11.64 11.83 0.05
CA TRP A 363 -10.44 12.46 -0.47
C TRP A 363 -9.25 12.09 0.39
N VAL A 364 -8.15 11.68 -0.23
CA VAL A 364 -6.90 11.35 0.46
C VAL A 364 -5.75 12.06 -0.24
N LEU A 365 -5.01 12.88 0.50
CA LEU A 365 -3.77 13.49 0.04
C LEU A 365 -2.61 12.86 0.81
N TYR A 366 -1.54 12.50 0.13
CA TYR A 366 -0.39 11.89 0.77
C TYR A 366 0.93 12.25 0.10
N GLY A 367 1.98 12.31 0.93
CA GLY A 367 3.35 12.56 0.48
C GLY A 367 4.00 11.28 -0.04
N GLY A 368 4.24 11.23 -1.35
CA GLY A 368 4.80 10.07 -2.04
C GLY A 368 3.90 9.52 -3.15
N ASP A 369 4.27 8.36 -3.67
CA ASP A 369 3.60 7.64 -4.77
C ASP A 369 2.74 6.47 -4.29
N ILE A 370 3.01 5.94 -3.10
CA ILE A 370 2.29 4.79 -2.50
C ILE A 370 1.80 5.17 -1.11
N LEU A 371 0.49 5.00 -0.87
CA LEU A 371 -0.16 5.37 0.39
C LEU A 371 0.42 4.63 1.60
N ASP A 372 0.75 3.34 1.48
CA ASP A 372 1.26 2.51 2.59
C ASP A 372 2.66 2.92 3.07
N HIS A 373 3.39 3.64 2.21
CA HIS A 373 4.72 4.16 2.50
C HIS A 373 4.73 5.69 2.56
N ALA A 374 3.55 6.30 2.60
CA ALA A 374 3.41 7.75 2.58
C ALA A 374 4.20 8.38 3.72
N ALA A 375 4.92 9.46 3.39
CA ALA A 375 5.60 10.27 4.39
C ALA A 375 4.60 10.93 5.35
N TRP A 376 3.38 11.20 4.87
CA TRP A 376 2.25 11.73 5.62
C TRP A 376 0.95 11.50 4.85
N THR A 377 -0.18 11.52 5.54
CA THR A 377 -1.52 11.42 4.96
C THR A 377 -2.48 12.47 5.55
N ILE A 378 -3.38 12.97 4.71
CA ILE A 378 -4.55 13.80 5.05
C ILE A 378 -5.76 13.10 4.44
N ARG A 379 -6.73 12.72 5.25
CA ARG A 379 -7.94 12.00 4.80
C ARG A 379 -9.15 12.86 5.10
N LEU A 380 -10.00 13.14 4.12
CA LEU A 380 -11.21 13.96 4.27
C LEU A 380 -12.46 13.13 3.92
N SER A 381 -13.51 13.28 4.73
CA SER A 381 -14.81 12.65 4.49
C SER A 381 -15.59 13.33 3.36
N ALA A 382 -16.61 12.65 2.82
CA ALA A 382 -17.37 13.09 1.64
C ALA A 382 -18.12 14.42 1.80
N GLY A 383 -18.33 14.88 3.03
CA GLY A 383 -18.99 16.16 3.32
C GLY A 383 -18.10 17.40 3.19
N ALA A 384 -16.80 17.24 2.91
CA ALA A 384 -15.90 18.38 2.70
C ALA A 384 -16.34 19.21 1.48
N SER A 385 -16.33 20.55 1.62
CA SER A 385 -16.75 21.45 0.55
C SER A 385 -15.78 21.40 -0.63
N GLN A 386 -16.28 21.66 -1.85
CA GLN A 386 -15.42 21.75 -3.04
C GLN A 386 -14.40 22.90 -2.92
N ASP A 387 -14.78 24.00 -2.26
CA ASP A 387 -13.91 25.15 -2.04
C ASP A 387 -12.74 24.79 -1.10
N LEU A 388 -12.99 24.04 -0.01
CA LEU A 388 -11.94 23.52 0.86
C LEU A 388 -10.98 22.61 0.09
N LEU A 389 -11.52 21.70 -0.72
CA LEU A 389 -10.72 20.78 -1.53
C LEU A 389 -9.87 21.55 -2.56
N ALA A 390 -10.43 22.60 -3.17
CA ALA A 390 -9.72 23.45 -4.12
C ALA A 390 -8.56 24.21 -3.46
N GLU A 391 -8.78 24.80 -2.28
CA GLU A 391 -7.73 25.45 -1.48
C GLU A 391 -6.62 24.47 -1.08
N LEU A 392 -7.00 23.28 -0.63
CA LEU A 392 -6.06 22.25 -0.20
C LEU A 392 -5.21 21.74 -1.37
N VAL A 393 -5.84 21.47 -2.51
CA VAL A 393 -5.16 21.07 -3.74
C VAL A 393 -4.25 22.18 -4.25
N ALA A 394 -4.70 23.44 -4.28
CA ALA A 394 -3.87 24.57 -4.68
C ALA A 394 -2.62 24.68 -3.79
N THR A 395 -2.79 24.54 -2.48
CA THR A 395 -1.69 24.51 -1.51
C THR A 395 -0.73 23.35 -1.78
N ALA A 396 -1.25 22.14 -2.02
CA ALA A 396 -0.44 20.97 -2.38
C ALA A 396 0.36 21.19 -3.68
N THR A 397 -0.24 21.82 -4.69
CA THR A 397 0.48 22.13 -5.94
C THR A 397 1.60 23.14 -5.74
N ALA A 398 1.45 24.10 -4.81
CA ALA A 398 2.48 25.08 -4.48
C ALA A 398 3.66 24.48 -3.69
N LEU A 399 3.44 23.37 -2.98
CA LEU A 399 4.48 22.66 -2.23
C LEU A 399 5.40 21.82 -3.13
N VAL A 400 5.00 21.52 -4.36
CA VAL A 400 5.81 20.76 -5.31
C VAL A 400 6.59 21.74 -6.20
N PRO A 401 7.94 21.70 -6.22
CA PRO A 401 8.70 22.58 -7.08
C PRO A 401 8.40 22.30 -8.55
N ALA A 402 8.16 23.36 -9.34
CA ALA A 402 8.00 23.24 -10.78
C ALA A 402 9.27 22.60 -11.39
N PRO A 403 9.14 21.68 -12.36
CA PRO A 403 10.30 21.09 -13.01
C PRO A 403 11.12 22.21 -13.65
N THR A 404 12.33 22.43 -13.14
CA THR A 404 13.29 23.38 -13.71
C THR A 404 13.50 22.97 -15.16
N ALA A 405 13.03 23.78 -16.10
CA ALA A 405 13.31 23.56 -17.51
C ALA A 405 14.85 23.53 -17.65
N ALA A 406 15.39 22.38 -17.99
CA ALA A 406 16.80 22.27 -18.32
C ALA A 406 17.09 23.27 -19.44
N THR A 407 17.84 24.32 -19.11
CA THR A 407 18.36 25.28 -20.07
C THR A 407 19.10 24.50 -21.13
N ILE A 408 18.50 24.38 -22.32
CA ILE A 408 19.17 23.85 -23.50
C ILE A 408 20.41 24.74 -23.69
N PRO A 409 21.63 24.18 -23.72
CA PRO A 409 22.80 24.97 -24.10
C PRO A 409 22.53 25.55 -25.49
N SER A 410 22.54 26.89 -25.57
CA SER A 410 22.38 27.62 -26.82
C SER A 410 23.16 26.97 -27.95
N GLU A 411 22.47 26.81 -29.07
CA GLU A 411 22.97 26.35 -30.35
C GLU A 411 24.42 26.78 -30.59
N MET A 412 25.30 25.80 -30.82
CA MET A 412 26.55 26.05 -31.52
C MET A 412 26.25 26.77 -32.84
N PRO A 413 26.94 27.87 -33.17
CA PRO A 413 26.68 28.59 -34.40
C PRO A 413 26.94 27.67 -35.60
N ALA A 414 25.94 27.60 -36.47
CA ALA A 414 25.96 26.82 -37.71
C ALA A 414 27.27 27.01 -38.47
N ARG A 415 27.94 25.88 -38.74
CA ARG A 415 29.13 25.81 -39.58
C ARG A 415 28.74 26.25 -41.00
N ARG A 416 29.08 27.49 -41.37
CA ARG A 416 28.88 27.99 -42.74
C ARG A 416 29.64 27.11 -43.72
N LEU A 417 28.91 26.53 -44.68
CA LEU A 417 29.49 25.96 -45.89
C LEU A 417 30.12 27.08 -46.73
N PRO A 418 31.31 26.86 -47.34
CA PRO A 418 31.96 27.87 -48.15
C PRO A 418 31.22 28.07 -49.49
N PRO A 419 31.21 29.29 -50.04
CA PRO A 419 30.57 29.57 -51.32
C PRO A 419 31.30 28.87 -52.47
N THR A 420 30.51 28.27 -53.36
CA THR A 420 30.94 27.59 -54.57
C THR A 420 31.67 28.58 -55.50
N ALA A 421 32.92 28.27 -55.85
CA ALA A 421 33.70 29.07 -56.78
C ALA A 421 33.11 28.99 -58.19
N ALA A 422 32.86 30.16 -58.79
CA ALA A 422 32.45 30.30 -60.20
C ALA A 422 33.60 29.85 -61.13
N GLN A 423 33.31 28.95 -62.07
CA GLN A 423 34.20 28.65 -63.18
C GLN A 423 33.88 29.53 -64.42
N PRO A 424 34.90 29.94 -65.20
CA PRO A 424 34.73 30.93 -66.27
C PRO A 424 34.13 30.30 -67.54
N ARG A 425 33.23 31.05 -68.19
CA ARG A 425 32.76 30.78 -69.56
C ARG A 425 33.92 30.85 -70.54
N ALA A 426 34.22 29.73 -71.21
CA ALA A 426 35.03 29.71 -72.41
C ALA A 426 34.23 30.30 -73.58
N TYR A 427 34.71 31.41 -74.14
CA TYR A 427 34.32 31.89 -75.46
C TYR A 427 34.90 30.97 -76.54
N ARG A 428 34.09 30.56 -77.53
CA ARG A 428 34.56 30.38 -78.91
C ARG A 428 33.44 30.58 -79.93
N ARG A 429 33.63 31.65 -80.69
CA ARG A 429 33.07 32.07 -81.99
C ARG A 429 31.64 32.59 -82.04
#